data_AF-A0A2U3LAP0-F1
#
_entry.id   AF-A0A2U3LAP0-F1
#
_cell.length_a   1.000
_cell.length_b   1.000
_cell.length_c   1.000
_cell.angle_alpha   90.00
_cell.angle_beta   90.00
_cell.angle_gamma   90.00
#
_symmetry.space_group_name_H-M   'P 1'
#
loop_
_entity.id
_entity.type
_entity.pdbx_description
1 polymer ?
#
loop_
_entity_poly.entity_id
_entity_poly.type
_entity_poly.pdbx_seq_one_letter_code
_entity_poly.pdbx_strand_id
1 'polypeptide(L)'
;MKSGENTKKRSRTDWKRIDAMRDEDIDFSDIPKQGAEFFANAIIWPGTKKQITLRLDPDVLKFFRRQGRGYQSTINAVLRKYMEARKEHAG
;
A
#
# COMPACT_ATOMS: atom_id res chain seq x y z
N MET A 1 13.91 -18.81 -13.69
CA MET A 1 14.92 -17.90 -13.12
C MET A 1 14.23 -16.61 -12.74
N LYS A 2 14.35 -16.16 -11.50
CA LYS A 2 13.84 -14.83 -11.13
C LYS A 2 14.74 -13.79 -11.80
N SER A 3 14.16 -12.95 -12.65
CA SER A 3 14.86 -11.88 -13.37
C SER A 3 14.36 -10.53 -12.86
N GLY A 4 15.26 -9.56 -12.73
CA GLY A 4 14.90 -8.17 -12.40
C GLY A 4 14.22 -7.40 -13.54
N GLU A 5 13.65 -8.09 -14.52
CA GLU A 5 13.12 -7.53 -15.77
C GLU A 5 11.91 -6.60 -15.56
N ASN A 6 11.24 -6.71 -14.41
CA ASN A 6 10.07 -5.88 -14.09
C ASN A 6 10.41 -4.53 -13.44
N THR A 7 11.64 -4.04 -13.61
CA THR A 7 12.09 -2.77 -13.01
C THR A 7 12.60 -1.79 -14.07
N LYS A 8 12.25 -0.50 -13.93
CA LYS A 8 12.67 0.57 -14.87
C LYS A 8 14.19 0.77 -14.94
N LYS A 9 14.94 0.32 -13.94
CA LYS A 9 16.41 0.39 -13.87
C LYS A 9 16.95 -1.02 -13.76
N ARG A 10 18.12 -1.28 -14.34
CA ARG A 10 18.80 -2.57 -14.20
C ARG A 10 18.90 -2.95 -12.73
N SER A 11 18.33 -4.10 -12.39
CA SER A 11 18.43 -4.65 -11.04
C SER A 11 19.89 -4.87 -10.66
N ARG A 12 20.26 -4.43 -9.46
CA ARG A 12 21.60 -4.65 -8.86
C ARG A 12 21.64 -5.91 -7.99
N THR A 13 20.53 -6.64 -7.94
CA THR A 13 20.41 -7.86 -7.14
C THR A 13 21.15 -9.00 -7.81
N ASP A 14 21.94 -9.75 -7.03
CA ASP A 14 22.47 -11.03 -7.46
C ASP A 14 21.36 -12.09 -7.41
N TRP A 15 20.66 -12.25 -8.53
CA TRP A 15 19.55 -13.18 -8.66
C TRP A 15 19.99 -14.65 -8.63
N LYS A 16 21.23 -14.98 -9.05
CA LYS A 16 21.73 -16.35 -9.00
C LYS A 16 21.92 -16.80 -7.56
N ARG A 17 22.45 -15.92 -6.70
CA ARG A 17 22.58 -16.18 -5.26
C ARG A 17 21.22 -16.38 -4.60
N ILE A 18 20.23 -15.55 -4.93
CA ILE A 18 18.87 -15.65 -4.35
C ILE A 18 18.15 -16.92 -4.83
N ASP A 19 18.24 -17.28 -6.11
CA ASP A 19 17.59 -18.49 -6.64
C ASP A 19 18.20 -19.79 -6.06
N ALA A 20 19.44 -19.74 -5.57
CA ALA A 20 20.12 -20.88 -4.94
C ALA A 20 20.01 -20.92 -3.40
N MET A 21 19.47 -19.87 -2.78
CA MET A 21 19.31 -19.79 -1.32
C MET A 21 18.18 -20.71 -0.85
N ARG A 22 18.42 -21.48 0.22
CA ARG A 22 17.39 -22.30 0.86
C ARG A 22 16.62 -21.49 1.89
N ASP A 23 15.40 -21.91 2.19
CA ASP A 23 14.53 -21.22 3.14
C ASP A 23 15.11 -21.16 4.55
N GLU A 24 15.90 -22.15 4.97
CA GLU A 24 16.54 -22.19 6.30
C GLU A 24 17.68 -21.17 6.43
N ASP A 25 18.24 -20.73 5.31
CA ASP A 25 19.36 -19.79 5.26
C ASP A 25 18.87 -18.32 5.21
N ILE A 26 17.55 -18.08 5.27
CA ILE A 26 16.95 -16.75 5.29
C ILE A 26 17.08 -16.14 6.70
N ASP A 27 17.73 -14.98 6.77
CA ASP A 27 17.85 -14.19 8.00
C ASP A 27 16.55 -13.41 8.30
N PHE A 28 16.02 -13.59 9.51
CA PHE A 28 14.82 -12.92 10.04
C PHE A 28 15.13 -12.11 11.31
N SER A 29 16.41 -11.80 11.57
CA SER A 29 16.84 -11.07 12.77
C SER A 29 16.29 -9.64 12.85
N ASP A 30 15.99 -9.02 11.71
CA ASP A 30 15.44 -7.67 11.60
C ASP A 30 13.91 -7.63 11.60
N ILE A 31 13.26 -8.64 11.02
CA ILE A 31 11.80 -8.70 10.86
C ILE A 31 11.33 -10.15 11.05
N PRO A 32 10.33 -10.41 11.93
CA PRO A 32 9.83 -11.75 12.16
C PRO A 32 9.19 -12.36 10.90
N LYS A 33 9.32 -13.67 10.76
CA LYS A 33 8.67 -14.43 9.68
C LYS A 33 7.15 -14.27 9.77
N GLN A 34 6.56 -13.76 8.70
CA GLN A 34 5.10 -13.59 8.62
C GLN A 34 4.41 -14.85 8.12
N GLY A 35 3.35 -15.27 8.82
CA GLY A 35 2.58 -16.47 8.52
C GLY A 35 1.22 -16.18 7.87
N ALA A 36 0.42 -17.24 7.69
CA ALA A 36 -0.91 -17.15 7.05
C ALA A 36 -1.85 -16.17 7.77
N GLU A 37 -1.75 -16.04 9.09
CA GLU A 37 -2.53 -15.10 9.89
C GLU A 37 -2.29 -13.63 9.49
N PHE A 38 -1.04 -13.25 9.21
CA PHE A 38 -0.72 -11.92 8.72
C PHE A 38 -1.41 -11.65 7.38
N PHE A 39 -1.33 -12.61 6.46
CA PHE A 39 -1.96 -12.48 5.14
C PHE A 39 -3.49 -12.53 5.19
N ALA A 40 -4.07 -13.24 6.15
CA ALA A 40 -5.53 -13.28 6.36
C ALA A 40 -6.08 -11.91 6.77
N ASN A 41 -5.30 -11.13 7.53
CA ASN A 41 -5.68 -9.79 7.99
C ASN A 41 -5.07 -8.66 7.15
N ALA A 42 -4.33 -8.99 6.09
CA ALA A 42 -3.65 -7.99 5.27
C ALA A 42 -4.68 -7.16 4.47
N ILE A 43 -4.55 -5.84 4.54
CA ILE A 43 -5.35 -4.95 3.70
C ILE A 43 -4.81 -5.02 2.27
N ILE A 44 -5.55 -5.70 1.38
CA ILE A 44 -5.22 -5.77 -0.04
C ILE A 44 -5.20 -4.35 -0.62
N TRP A 45 -4.10 -4.00 -1.28
CA TRP A 45 -4.01 -2.74 -1.98
C TRP A 45 -5.11 -2.66 -3.06
N PRO A 46 -6.02 -1.67 -3.01
CA PRO A 46 -7.23 -1.64 -3.85
C PRO A 46 -6.95 -1.23 -5.30
N GLY A 47 -5.67 -1.18 -5.71
CA GLY A 47 -5.25 -0.75 -7.05
C GLY A 47 -4.89 0.73 -7.13
N THR A 48 -4.63 1.20 -8.34
CA THR A 48 -4.25 2.59 -8.60
C THR A 48 -5.42 3.54 -8.32
N LYS A 49 -5.11 4.70 -7.75
CA LYS A 49 -6.12 5.75 -7.55
C LYS A 49 -6.57 6.26 -8.92
N LYS A 50 -7.88 6.44 -9.10
CA LYS A 50 -8.44 7.08 -10.29
C LYS A 50 -8.38 8.60 -10.13
N GLN A 51 -7.81 9.29 -11.12
CA GLN A 51 -7.83 10.76 -11.16
C GLN A 51 -9.19 11.22 -11.67
N ILE A 52 -9.93 11.94 -10.82
CA ILE A 52 -11.24 12.50 -11.13
C ILE A 52 -11.27 13.99 -10.78
N THR A 53 -12.21 14.72 -11.40
CA THR A 53 -12.55 16.08 -10.98
C THR A 53 -13.67 16.01 -9.94
N LEU A 54 -13.41 16.46 -8.72
CA LEU A 54 -14.37 16.52 -7.62
C LEU A 54 -14.51 17.97 -7.14
N ARG A 55 -15.74 18.43 -6.92
CA ARG A 55 -16.02 19.72 -6.30
C ARG A 55 -16.11 19.52 -4.79
N LEU A 56 -15.42 20.37 -4.05
CA LEU A 56 -15.45 20.42 -2.59
C LEU A 56 -15.76 21.86 -2.17
N ASP A 57 -16.46 22.00 -1.05
CA ASP A 57 -16.71 23.32 -0.48
C ASP A 57 -15.38 24.01 -0.11
N PRO A 58 -15.29 25.34 -0.24
CA PRO A 58 -14.04 26.07 -0.04
C PRO A 58 -13.43 25.88 1.36
N ASP A 59 -14.27 25.80 2.39
CA ASP A 59 -13.89 25.61 3.79
C ASP A 59 -13.34 24.19 4.04
N VAL A 60 -13.98 23.16 3.47
CA VAL A 60 -13.51 21.77 3.50
C VAL A 60 -12.15 21.66 2.83
N LEU A 61 -11.98 22.25 1.64
CA LEU A 61 -10.70 22.24 0.95
C LEU A 61 -9.62 22.99 1.75
N LYS A 62 -9.96 24.13 2.35
CA LYS A 62 -9.06 24.92 3.20
C LYS A 62 -8.63 24.12 4.43
N PHE A 63 -9.55 23.40 5.08
CA PHE A 63 -9.25 22.55 6.22
C PHE A 63 -8.19 21.50 5.89
N PHE A 64 -8.36 20.74 4.81
CA PHE A 64 -7.39 19.71 4.43
C PHE A 64 -6.06 20.30 3.95
N ARG A 65 -6.08 21.41 3.19
CA ARG A 65 -4.85 22.06 2.72
C ARG A 65 -3.94 22.55 3.86
N ARG A 66 -4.51 22.93 5.01
CA ARG A 66 -3.71 23.33 6.20
C ARG A 66 -2.82 22.22 6.74
N GLN A 67 -3.11 20.96 6.41
CA GLN A 67 -2.31 19.80 6.84
C GLN A 67 -1.06 19.59 5.97
N GLY A 68 -0.89 20.38 4.90
CA GLY A 68 0.33 20.39 4.09
C GLY A 68 0.33 19.35 2.96
N ARG A 69 1.53 18.88 2.63
CA ARG A 69 1.75 17.95 1.51
C ARG A 69 0.99 16.64 1.78
N GLY A 70 0.20 16.21 0.79
CA GLY A 70 -0.57 14.97 0.90
C GLY A 70 -2.02 15.16 1.32
N TYR A 71 -2.53 16.39 1.41
CA TYR A 71 -3.94 16.65 1.77
C TYR A 71 -4.96 15.86 0.93
N GLN A 72 -4.69 15.62 -0.36
CA GLN A 72 -5.54 14.78 -1.22
C GLN A 72 -5.59 13.31 -0.76
N SER A 73 -4.46 12.80 -0.25
CA SER A 73 -4.42 11.45 0.33
C SER A 73 -5.22 11.39 1.63
N THR A 74 -5.19 12.46 2.44
CA THR A 74 -6.03 12.55 3.64
C THR A 74 -7.52 12.57 3.28
N ILE A 75 -7.92 13.38 2.29
CA ILE A 75 -9.31 13.40 1.78
C ILE A 75 -9.75 11.99 1.40
N ASN A 76 -8.93 11.28 0.61
CA ASN A 76 -9.23 9.91 0.21
C ASN A 76 -9.33 8.94 1.39
N ALA A 77 -8.49 9.08 2.43
CA ALA A 77 -8.54 8.26 3.63
C ALA A 77 -9.84 8.46 4.42
N VAL A 78 -10.29 9.72 4.55
CA VAL A 78 -11.57 10.04 5.21
C VAL A 78 -12.75 9.45 4.45
N LEU A 79 -12.80 9.63 3.12
CA LEU A 79 -13.85 9.06 2.27
C LEU A 79 -13.89 7.54 2.36
N ARG A 80 -12.73 6.89 2.43
CA ARG A 80 -12.62 5.43 2.61
C ARG A 80 -13.21 4.98 3.94
N LYS A 81 -12.80 5.59 5.05
CA LYS A 81 -13.35 5.26 6.38
C LYS A 81 -14.87 5.41 6.44
N TYR A 82 -15.40 6.47 5.82
CA TYR A 82 -16.83 6.67 5.72
C TYR A 82 -17.53 5.55 4.92
N MET A 83 -16.95 5.14 3.79
CA MET A 83 -17.45 4.03 2.98
C MET A 83 -17.41 2.70 3.76
N GLU A 84 -16.34 2.41 4.48
CA GLU A 84 -16.17 1.17 5.27
C GLU A 84 -17.21 1.10 6.39
N ALA A 85 -17.33 2.16 7.21
CA ALA A 85 -18.35 2.22 8.25
C ALA A 85 -19.78 2.04 7.71
N ARG A 86 -20.08 2.62 6.53
CA ARG A 86 -21.38 2.45 5.86
C ARG A 86 -21.65 1.02 5.39
N LYS A 87 -20.61 0.27 4.99
CA LYS A 87 -20.76 -1.13 4.58
C LYS A 87 -21.00 -2.06 5.76
N GLU A 88 -20.33 -1.81 6.89
CA GLU A 88 -20.50 -2.60 8.12
C GLU A 88 -21.91 -2.47 8.72
N HIS A 89 -22.57 -1.32 8.56
CA HIS A 89 -23.95 -1.13 9.02
C HIS A 89 -25.03 -1.68 8.07
N ALA A 90 -24.67 -2.05 6.84
CA ALA A 90 -25.60 -2.53 5.82
C ALA A 90 -25.53 -4.04 5.60
N GLY A 91 -24.61 -4.74 6.30
CA GLY A 91 -24.50 -6.20 6.34
C GLY A 91 -24.93 -6.73 7.70
#